data_AF-A0A367FR36-F1
#
_entry.id   AF-A0A367FR36-F1
#
_cell.length_a   1.000
_cell.length_b   1.000
_cell.length_c   1.000
_cell.angle_alpha   90.00
_cell.angle_beta   90.00
_cell.angle_gamma   90.00
#
_symmetry.space_group_name_H-M   'P 1'
#
loop_
_entity.id
_entity.type
_entity.pdbx_description
1 polymer ?
#
loop_
_entity_poly.entity_id
_entity_poly.type
_entity_poly.pdbx_seq_one_letter_code
_entity_poly.pdbx_strand_id
1 'polypeptide(L)'
;MTFVAHPLDRQRDSLALEPEPLGSGGQGVVTRAIGPGQLVYKEYMSHAGEVDGGALADMVEFGRSLAASDRHALLTHCAWPLARVVSGTTVTGFLMPEVPREFSAVIGKSSKLVELQYLLFKPNWAWRNLYQPGIQERLKIALRATALVEMLHGHGIVLGDISYRNLLWQPAAPYEMFVLDCDGFRRHGREPVLRQAHTPDWDDPYQPSTGPDLDTDRYKLALLIGRVLSQDAQVRPGGSLALLPGLDPHVATLVTEMFALAAGPHGHRPIAREWSQALLGRRWIRVSRKPVRSDTSTGGSAVIHDPRADRTSVPVGQRRSVVDISRPPAPISIPARPDGPVPPGPGSRTPPKPDISVPPRRWLSLPPSSSGPDTISGPVQPTAPPTVVRLGGRVVTSEMFAEQREITPSPIEDDTVAALIDALDARGGRLSVVEVAKVIGEPVERTRLLLSAAKRLLNIDEAVLTLKDGDQTVDLNLRLMKEQFLDEEVGP
;
A
#
# COMPACT_ATOMS: atom_id res chain seq x y z
N MET A 1 25.67 -8.57 -18.97
CA MET A 1 26.62 -7.45 -18.70
C MET A 1 27.77 -7.97 -17.84
N THR A 2 28.98 -7.43 -17.95
CA THR A 2 30.11 -7.82 -17.07
C THR A 2 29.86 -7.32 -15.65
N PHE A 3 29.97 -8.20 -14.65
CA PHE A 3 29.82 -7.82 -13.24
C PHE A 3 30.91 -6.81 -12.86
N VAL A 4 30.48 -5.67 -12.32
CA VAL A 4 31.36 -4.64 -11.74
C VAL A 4 31.15 -4.66 -10.23
N ALA A 5 32.21 -4.94 -9.49
CA ALA A 5 32.19 -4.94 -8.03
C ALA A 5 31.93 -3.53 -7.50
N HIS A 6 31.11 -3.43 -6.46
CA HIS A 6 30.82 -2.20 -5.75
C HIS A 6 31.52 -2.23 -4.37
N PRO A 7 32.09 -1.12 -3.87
CA PRO A 7 32.86 -1.12 -2.62
C PRO A 7 32.09 -1.57 -1.37
N LEU A 8 30.75 -1.51 -1.42
CA LEU A 8 29.88 -1.94 -0.33
C LEU A 8 29.36 -3.38 -0.48
N ASP A 9 29.72 -4.10 -1.56
CA ASP A 9 29.29 -5.48 -1.74
C ASP A 9 29.73 -6.37 -0.56
N ARG A 10 28.86 -7.30 -0.18
CA ARG A 10 29.13 -8.31 0.85
C ARG A 10 29.09 -9.70 0.24
N GLN A 11 30.06 -10.54 0.59
CA GLN A 11 30.04 -11.94 0.17
C GLN A 11 29.00 -12.70 0.98
N ARG A 12 28.23 -13.56 0.31
CA ARG A 12 27.11 -14.30 0.89
C ARG A 12 27.53 -15.23 2.03
N ASP A 13 28.73 -15.79 1.93
CA ASP A 13 29.36 -16.67 2.92
C ASP A 13 29.89 -15.91 4.15
N SER A 14 30.12 -14.60 4.03
CA SER A 14 30.55 -13.73 5.12
C SER A 14 29.41 -13.25 6.02
N LEU A 15 28.15 -13.44 5.61
CA LEU A 15 26.98 -13.03 6.38
C LEU A 15 26.60 -14.10 7.41
N ALA A 16 26.66 -13.74 8.69
CA ALA A 16 25.99 -14.47 9.74
C ALA A 16 24.50 -14.10 9.75
N LEU A 17 23.60 -15.08 9.64
CA LEU A 17 22.16 -14.89 9.57
C LEU A 17 21.47 -15.68 10.68
N GLU A 18 20.33 -15.19 11.15
CA GLU A 18 19.46 -15.98 12.01
C GLU A 18 18.96 -17.24 11.28
N PRO A 19 18.72 -18.35 12.00
CA PRO A 19 18.35 -19.62 11.38
C PRO A 19 16.94 -19.59 10.77
N GLU A 20 16.04 -18.81 11.37
CA GLU A 20 14.66 -18.68 10.92
C GLU A 20 14.47 -17.37 10.14
N PRO A 21 13.86 -17.41 8.94
CA PRO A 21 13.53 -16.21 8.20
C PRO A 21 12.42 -15.44 8.89
N LEU A 22 12.44 -14.11 8.76
CA LEU A 22 11.38 -13.23 9.26
C LEU A 22 10.11 -13.32 8.40
N GLY A 23 10.28 -13.67 7.12
CA GLY A 23 9.19 -13.83 6.17
C GLY A 23 9.69 -14.23 4.79
N SER A 24 8.76 -14.70 3.97
CA SER A 24 8.97 -15.01 2.57
C SER A 24 7.92 -14.27 1.74
N GLY A 25 8.37 -13.44 0.80
CA GLY A 25 7.51 -12.78 -0.18
C GLY A 25 7.59 -13.47 -1.54
N GLY A 26 6.89 -12.91 -2.54
CA GLY A 26 6.88 -13.46 -3.91
C GLY A 26 8.20 -13.39 -4.66
N GLN A 27 9.16 -12.58 -4.20
CA GLN A 27 10.44 -12.35 -4.88
C GLN A 27 11.67 -12.71 -4.02
N GLY A 28 11.48 -13.00 -2.73
CA GLY A 28 12.62 -13.25 -1.85
C GLY A 28 12.27 -13.69 -0.45
N VAL A 29 13.28 -14.22 0.25
CA VAL A 29 13.25 -14.54 1.67
C VAL A 29 13.97 -13.43 2.43
N VAL A 30 13.40 -12.99 3.55
CA VAL A 30 14.01 -11.97 4.40
C VAL A 30 14.49 -12.62 5.70
N THR A 31 15.79 -12.53 5.96
CA THR A 31 16.41 -13.10 7.17
C THR A 31 17.21 -12.03 7.91
N ARG A 32 17.12 -12.00 9.24
CA ARG A 32 17.88 -11.05 10.05
C ARG A 32 19.37 -11.35 9.97
N ALA A 33 20.18 -10.31 9.74
CA ALA A 33 21.63 -10.41 9.77
C ALA A 33 22.14 -10.25 11.21
N ILE A 34 22.99 -11.17 11.65
CA ILE A 34 23.63 -11.14 12.97
C ILE A 34 24.79 -10.14 12.90
N GLY A 35 24.66 -9.02 13.59
CA GLY A 35 25.69 -7.99 13.60
C GLY A 35 25.18 -6.64 14.08
N PRO A 36 26.01 -5.59 13.96
CA PRO A 36 25.63 -4.24 14.31
C PRO A 36 24.70 -3.63 13.26
N GLY A 37 23.72 -2.84 13.72
CA GLY A 37 22.67 -2.28 12.87
C GLY A 37 21.59 -3.32 12.63
N GLN A 38 20.34 -2.99 12.96
CA GLN A 38 19.18 -3.86 12.75
C GLN A 38 18.95 -4.00 11.24
N LEU A 39 19.68 -4.93 10.63
CA LEU A 39 19.71 -5.18 9.20
C LEU A 39 19.12 -6.54 8.90
N VAL A 40 18.44 -6.60 7.77
CA VAL A 40 17.94 -7.83 7.19
C VAL A 40 18.57 -8.03 5.82
N TYR A 41 18.75 -9.28 5.47
CA TYR A 41 19.15 -9.72 4.15
C TYR A 41 17.92 -10.20 3.40
N LYS A 42 17.59 -9.54 2.29
CA LYS A 42 16.59 -10.03 1.32
C LYS A 42 17.33 -10.85 0.27
N GLU A 43 17.13 -12.16 0.29
CA GLU A 43 17.65 -13.14 -0.67
C GLU A 43 16.63 -13.33 -1.80
N TYR A 44 17.04 -13.13 -3.05
CA TYR A 44 16.16 -13.35 -4.20
C TYR A 44 15.89 -14.84 -4.40
N MET A 45 14.63 -15.16 -4.70
CA MET A 45 14.28 -16.52 -5.09
C MET A 45 14.81 -16.85 -6.50
N SER A 46 15.12 -18.12 -6.76
CA SER A 46 15.59 -18.59 -8.07
C SER A 46 14.62 -18.32 -9.23
N HIS A 47 13.33 -18.13 -8.94
CA HIS A 47 12.27 -17.84 -9.90
C HIS A 47 11.89 -16.35 -9.98
N ALA A 48 12.57 -15.47 -9.24
CA ALA A 48 12.28 -14.03 -9.22
C ALA A 48 12.64 -13.30 -10.54
N GLY A 49 13.37 -13.99 -11.45
CA GLY A 49 13.80 -13.47 -12.73
C GLY A 49 15.30 -13.14 -12.75
N GLU A 50 15.75 -12.52 -13.85
CA GLU A 50 17.14 -12.05 -13.97
C GLU A 50 17.31 -10.75 -13.20
N VAL A 51 18.17 -10.78 -12.17
CA VAL A 51 18.48 -9.64 -11.32
C VAL A 51 19.45 -8.70 -12.02
N ASP A 52 19.06 -7.45 -12.26
CA ASP A 52 19.99 -6.41 -12.71
C ASP A 52 20.85 -5.92 -11.54
N GLY A 53 21.99 -6.58 -11.36
CA GLY A 53 22.95 -6.22 -10.32
C GLY A 53 23.51 -4.79 -10.47
N GLY A 54 23.55 -4.24 -11.69
CA GLY A 54 24.01 -2.87 -11.95
C GLY A 54 23.02 -1.85 -11.41
N ALA A 55 21.73 -2.03 -11.72
CA ALA A 55 20.66 -1.20 -11.19
C ALA A 55 20.63 -1.21 -9.65
N LEU A 56 20.88 -2.37 -9.03
CA LEU A 56 20.92 -2.48 -7.56
C LEU A 56 22.14 -1.75 -6.96
N ALA A 57 23.29 -1.76 -7.66
CA ALA A 57 24.46 -0.97 -7.23
C ALA A 57 24.19 0.53 -7.33
N ASP A 58 23.50 0.98 -8.38
CA ASP A 58 23.12 2.39 -8.54
C ASP A 58 22.20 2.86 -7.40
N MET A 59 21.29 2.00 -6.93
CA MET A 59 20.44 2.28 -5.77
C MET A 59 21.22 2.40 -4.47
N VAL A 60 22.18 1.51 -4.24
CA VAL A 60 23.08 1.55 -3.08
C VAL A 60 23.90 2.84 -3.10
N GLU A 61 24.49 3.19 -4.24
CA GLU A 61 25.28 4.40 -4.39
C GLU A 61 24.42 5.67 -4.25
N PHE A 62 23.20 5.66 -4.79
CA PHE A 62 22.25 6.75 -4.61
C PHE A 62 21.99 7.01 -3.12
N GLY A 63 21.57 6.00 -2.36
CA GLY A 63 21.29 6.14 -0.94
C GLY A 63 22.52 6.60 -0.15
N ARG A 64 23.71 6.11 -0.51
CA ARG A 64 24.98 6.52 0.09
C ARG A 64 25.33 7.99 -0.19
N SER A 65 25.03 8.47 -1.39
CA SER A 65 25.38 9.82 -1.86
C SER A 65 24.50 10.95 -1.30
N LEU A 66 23.34 10.60 -0.73
CA LEU A 66 22.42 11.58 -0.14
C LEU A 66 23.06 12.35 1.02
N ALA A 67 22.62 13.59 1.21
CA ALA A 67 22.93 14.39 2.39
C ALA A 67 22.51 13.64 3.66
N ALA A 68 23.18 13.92 4.79
CA ALA A 68 22.97 13.15 6.02
C ALA A 68 21.50 13.16 6.50
N SER A 69 20.79 14.28 6.36
CA SER A 69 19.36 14.40 6.69
C SER A 69 18.49 13.51 5.81
N ASP A 70 18.68 13.57 4.50
CA ASP A 70 17.87 12.84 3.52
C ASP A 70 18.14 11.36 3.59
N ARG A 71 19.41 10.97 3.79
CA ARG A 71 19.80 9.58 4.01
C ARG A 71 19.18 9.04 5.29
N HIS A 72 19.17 9.82 6.38
CA HIS A 72 18.51 9.41 7.61
C HIS A 72 17.00 9.21 7.39
N ALA A 73 16.32 10.17 6.76
CA ALA A 73 14.90 10.05 6.44
C ALA A 73 14.60 8.84 5.53
N LEU A 74 15.42 8.60 4.51
CA LEU A 74 15.29 7.45 3.62
C LEU A 74 15.39 6.14 4.40
N LEU A 75 16.43 5.97 5.22
CA LEU A 75 16.65 4.72 5.96
C LEU A 75 15.67 4.51 7.12
N THR A 76 15.06 5.58 7.63
CA THR A 76 13.99 5.49 8.63
C THR A 76 12.65 5.06 8.03
N HIS A 77 12.38 5.39 6.77
CA HIS A 77 11.07 5.21 6.15
C HIS A 77 11.05 4.24 4.96
N CYS A 78 12.17 3.61 4.62
CA CYS A 78 12.27 2.69 3.48
C CYS A 78 13.18 1.51 3.83
N ALA A 79 12.79 0.31 3.39
CA ALA A 79 13.65 -0.86 3.29
C ALA A 79 14.68 -0.69 2.15
N TRP A 80 15.46 0.39 2.20
CA TRP A 80 16.35 0.80 1.11
C TRP A 80 17.60 -0.10 1.02
N PRO A 81 18.05 -0.47 -0.20
CA PRO A 81 19.29 -1.23 -0.37
C PRO A 81 20.53 -0.49 0.16
N LEU A 82 21.26 -1.12 1.08
CA LEU A 82 22.50 -0.60 1.67
C LEU A 82 23.76 -1.24 1.09
N ALA A 83 23.65 -2.48 0.63
CA ALA A 83 24.73 -3.25 0.04
C ALA A 83 24.16 -4.41 -0.77
N ARG A 84 24.76 -4.72 -1.93
CA ARG A 84 24.46 -5.99 -2.61
C ARG A 84 25.13 -7.13 -1.86
N VAL A 85 24.47 -8.27 -1.85
CA VAL A 85 25.04 -9.53 -1.40
C VAL A 85 25.34 -10.36 -2.62
N VAL A 86 26.56 -10.88 -2.69
CA VAL A 86 27.07 -11.58 -3.87
C VAL A 86 27.64 -12.94 -3.48
N SER A 87 27.48 -13.94 -4.35
CA SER A 87 28.21 -15.20 -4.29
C SER A 87 29.12 -15.25 -5.52
N GLY A 88 30.41 -14.99 -5.30
CA GLY A 88 31.35 -14.76 -6.41
C GLY A 88 30.97 -13.49 -7.19
N THR A 89 30.49 -13.65 -8.42
CA THR A 89 30.03 -12.55 -9.30
C THR A 89 28.51 -12.48 -9.44
N THR A 90 27.77 -13.37 -8.78
CA THR A 90 26.31 -13.43 -8.87
C THR A 90 25.70 -12.67 -7.71
N VAL A 91 24.82 -11.71 -8.01
CA VAL A 91 24.04 -11.00 -6.98
C VAL A 91 22.96 -11.94 -6.47
N THR A 92 23.00 -12.27 -5.18
CA THR A 92 22.02 -13.15 -4.52
C THR A 92 20.92 -12.36 -3.82
N GLY A 93 21.15 -11.08 -3.52
CA GLY A 93 20.21 -10.23 -2.81
C GLY A 93 20.84 -8.94 -2.32
N PHE A 94 20.29 -8.35 -1.26
CA PHE A 94 20.81 -7.12 -0.66
C PHE A 94 20.52 -7.01 0.84
N LEU A 95 21.36 -6.23 1.52
CA LEU A 95 21.13 -5.81 2.91
C LEU A 95 20.29 -4.53 2.92
N MET A 96 19.35 -4.44 3.86
CA MET A 96 18.48 -3.29 4.06
C MET A 96 18.13 -3.13 5.55
N PRO A 97 17.66 -1.95 6.00
CA PRO A 97 17.14 -1.78 7.35
C PRO A 97 16.01 -2.77 7.64
N GLU A 98 15.98 -3.30 8.86
CA GLU A 98 14.81 -4.02 9.37
C GLU A 98 13.63 -3.05 9.53
N VAL A 99 12.42 -3.54 9.30
CA VAL A 99 11.20 -2.78 9.56
C VAL A 99 11.11 -2.47 11.06
N PRO A 100 10.96 -1.19 11.46
CA PRO A 100 10.81 -0.84 12.87
C PRO A 100 9.59 -1.51 13.51
N ARG A 101 9.70 -1.92 14.77
CA ARG A 101 8.64 -2.66 15.50
C ARG A 101 7.35 -1.85 15.63
N GLU A 102 7.45 -0.53 15.55
CA GLU A 102 6.34 0.41 15.56
C GLU A 102 5.39 0.20 14.37
N PHE A 103 5.84 -0.37 13.25
CA PHE A 103 5.00 -0.72 12.10
C PHE A 103 4.37 -2.11 12.23
N SER A 104 4.40 -2.71 13.42
CA SER A 104 3.79 -4.01 13.71
C SER A 104 2.74 -3.89 14.80
N ALA A 105 1.73 -4.75 14.75
CA ALA A 105 0.73 -4.89 15.79
C ALA A 105 0.34 -6.36 15.97
N VAL A 106 -0.25 -6.68 17.12
CA VAL A 106 -0.89 -7.98 17.31
C VAL A 106 -2.20 -7.99 16.52
N ILE A 107 -2.25 -8.80 15.48
CA ILE A 107 -3.43 -8.98 14.61
C ILE A 107 -3.85 -10.44 14.73
N GLY A 108 -5.05 -10.68 15.26
CA GLY A 108 -5.46 -12.01 15.68
C GLY A 108 -4.58 -12.53 16.83
N LYS A 109 -3.79 -13.58 16.57
CA LYS A 109 -2.91 -14.22 17.57
C LYS A 109 -1.42 -13.99 17.34
N SER A 110 -1.03 -13.28 16.28
CA SER A 110 0.37 -13.10 15.91
C SER A 110 0.73 -11.62 15.72
N SER A 111 2.02 -11.30 15.88
CA SER A 111 2.55 -9.99 15.51
C SER A 111 2.71 -9.94 14.00
N LYS A 112 2.04 -8.99 13.36
CA LYS A 112 2.08 -8.79 11.91
C LYS A 112 2.45 -7.34 11.57
N LEU A 113 3.04 -7.16 10.40
CA LEU A 113 3.25 -5.83 9.82
C LEU A 113 1.89 -5.19 9.54
N VAL A 114 1.76 -3.90 9.84
CA VAL A 114 0.51 -3.15 9.66
C VAL A 114 0.49 -2.52 8.28
N GLU A 115 0.12 -3.33 7.29
CA GLU A 115 -0.04 -2.92 5.91
C GLU A 115 -1.16 -1.88 5.73
N LEU A 116 -1.04 -1.07 4.67
CA LEU A 116 -2.01 -0.04 4.33
C LEU A 116 -3.42 -0.61 4.08
N GLN A 117 -3.55 -1.88 3.72
CA GLN A 117 -4.84 -2.52 3.45
C GLN A 117 -5.82 -2.41 4.62
N TYR A 118 -5.31 -2.40 5.85
CA TYR A 118 -6.12 -2.23 7.05
C TYR A 118 -6.78 -0.85 7.18
N LEU A 119 -6.41 0.11 6.34
CA LEU A 119 -7.10 1.40 6.19
C LEU A 119 -8.13 1.38 5.06
N LEU A 120 -8.03 0.45 4.10
CA LEU A 120 -8.84 0.48 2.88
C LEU A 120 -10.10 -0.38 2.99
N PHE A 121 -10.02 -1.44 3.80
CA PHE A 121 -11.12 -2.35 4.05
C PHE A 121 -11.77 -2.08 5.41
N LYS A 122 -12.99 -2.58 5.59
CA LYS A 122 -13.63 -2.59 6.91
C LYS A 122 -13.06 -3.75 7.74
N PRO A 123 -12.82 -3.55 9.06
CA PRO A 123 -12.36 -4.63 9.92
C PRO A 123 -13.31 -5.82 9.92
N ASN A 124 -12.74 -7.00 9.79
CA ASN A 124 -13.41 -8.27 10.01
C ASN A 124 -13.00 -8.89 11.36
N TRP A 125 -13.49 -10.08 11.66
CA TRP A 125 -13.20 -10.81 12.90
C TRP A 125 -11.70 -11.07 13.14
N ALA A 126 -10.91 -11.28 12.08
CA ALA A 126 -9.50 -11.66 12.16
C ALA A 126 -8.62 -10.51 12.64
N TRP A 127 -9.01 -9.27 12.35
CA TRP A 127 -8.25 -8.07 12.68
C TRP A 127 -9.06 -6.92 13.28
N ARG A 128 -10.28 -7.18 13.77
CA ARG A 128 -11.11 -6.20 14.48
C ARG A 128 -10.44 -5.58 15.71
N ASN A 129 -9.42 -6.23 16.25
CA ASN A 129 -8.65 -5.72 17.38
C ASN A 129 -7.60 -4.67 16.96
N LEU A 130 -7.30 -4.55 15.67
CA LEU A 130 -6.42 -3.52 15.15
C LEU A 130 -7.11 -2.16 15.21
N TYR A 131 -6.43 -1.19 15.80
CA TYR A 131 -6.93 0.18 15.90
C TYR A 131 -7.31 0.76 14.54
N GLN A 132 -8.50 1.33 14.43
CA GLN A 132 -9.01 1.96 13.22
C GLN A 132 -9.00 3.48 13.36
N PRO A 133 -8.08 4.18 12.66
CA PRO A 133 -7.99 5.63 12.77
C PRO A 133 -9.23 6.31 12.21
N GLY A 134 -9.66 7.39 12.87
CA GLY A 134 -10.70 8.28 12.35
C GLY A 134 -10.19 9.15 11.20
N ILE A 135 -11.07 9.95 10.59
CA ILE A 135 -10.72 10.77 9.42
C ILE A 135 -9.56 11.76 9.68
N GLN A 136 -9.45 12.32 10.89
CA GLN A 136 -8.39 13.27 11.25
C GLN A 136 -7.01 12.60 11.33
N GLU A 137 -6.99 11.31 11.64
CA GLU A 137 -5.77 10.51 11.75
C GLU A 137 -5.39 9.94 10.39
N ARG A 138 -6.38 9.49 9.62
CA ARG A 138 -6.24 9.14 8.19
C ARG A 138 -5.70 10.30 7.37
N LEU A 139 -6.11 11.53 7.68
CA LEU A 139 -5.54 12.74 7.06
C LEU A 139 -4.03 12.88 7.34
N LYS A 140 -3.59 12.60 8.58
CA LYS A 140 -2.16 12.62 8.95
C LYS A 140 -1.39 11.50 8.23
N ILE A 141 -1.95 10.30 8.15
CA ILE A 141 -1.36 9.17 7.41
C ILE A 141 -1.21 9.54 5.91
N ALA A 142 -2.26 10.10 5.29
CA ALA A 142 -2.22 10.55 3.90
C ALA A 142 -1.17 11.65 3.67
N LEU A 143 -1.01 12.60 4.61
CA LEU A 143 0.05 13.60 4.58
C LEU A 143 1.45 12.97 4.64
N ARG A 144 1.66 11.94 5.46
CA ARG A 144 2.93 11.23 5.54
C ARG A 144 3.26 10.45 4.27
N ALA A 145 2.28 9.74 3.71
CA ALA A 145 2.43 9.05 2.43
C ALA A 145 2.79 10.06 1.31
N THR A 146 2.12 11.21 1.30
CA THR A 146 2.41 12.28 0.34
C THR A 146 3.83 12.84 0.50
N ALA A 147 4.27 13.10 1.73
CA ALA A 147 5.62 13.60 2.00
C ALA A 147 6.72 12.61 1.59
N LEU A 148 6.49 11.31 1.78
CA LEU A 148 7.40 10.25 1.37
C LEU A 148 7.56 10.19 -0.16
N VAL A 149 6.43 10.22 -0.89
CA VAL A 149 6.44 10.26 -2.36
C VAL A 149 7.07 11.56 -2.86
N GLU A 150 6.78 12.70 -2.24
CA GLU A 150 7.39 14.00 -2.58
C GLU A 150 8.91 13.97 -2.43
N MET A 151 9.43 13.39 -1.34
CA MET A 151 10.87 13.26 -1.10
C MET A 151 11.55 12.43 -2.19
N LEU A 152 11.00 11.26 -2.52
CA LEU A 152 11.57 10.36 -3.53
C LEU A 152 11.46 10.96 -4.95
N HIS A 153 10.31 11.54 -5.29
CA HIS A 153 10.11 12.22 -6.58
C HIS A 153 11.02 13.44 -6.73
N GLY A 154 11.30 14.15 -5.63
CA GLY A 154 12.26 15.27 -5.61
C GLY A 154 13.67 14.86 -6.03
N HIS A 155 14.05 13.60 -5.80
CA HIS A 155 15.31 13.00 -6.26
C HIS A 155 15.19 12.28 -7.61
N GLY A 156 14.05 12.38 -8.29
CA GLY A 156 13.80 11.73 -9.59
C GLY A 156 13.66 10.21 -9.48
N ILE A 157 13.27 9.69 -8.32
CA ILE A 157 13.02 8.26 -8.09
C ILE A 157 11.56 7.94 -8.43
N VAL A 158 11.38 6.93 -9.29
CA VAL A 158 10.11 6.28 -9.58
C VAL A 158 9.97 5.08 -8.64
N LEU A 159 8.88 5.04 -7.89
CA LEU A 159 8.57 3.94 -6.96
C LEU A 159 8.02 2.73 -7.72
N GLY A 160 7.16 2.99 -8.70
CA GLY A 160 6.63 1.99 -9.62
C GLY A 160 5.48 1.16 -9.05
N ASP A 161 5.56 0.73 -7.79
CA ASP A 161 4.48 -0.04 -7.13
C ASP A 161 4.06 0.55 -5.78
N ILE A 162 3.52 1.76 -5.82
CA ILE A 162 2.75 2.34 -4.71
C ILE A 162 1.45 1.51 -4.58
N SER A 163 1.36 0.68 -3.55
CA SER A 163 0.23 -0.20 -3.31
C SER A 163 0.03 -0.47 -1.82
N TYR A 164 -1.05 -1.16 -1.47
CA TYR A 164 -1.31 -1.48 -0.06
C TYR A 164 -0.34 -2.50 0.53
N ARG A 165 0.28 -3.34 -0.31
CA ARG A 165 1.21 -4.41 0.12
C ARG A 165 2.61 -3.87 0.41
N ASN A 166 3.01 -2.82 -0.30
CA ASN A 166 4.37 -2.27 -0.18
C ASN A 166 4.46 -1.11 0.82
N LEU A 167 3.34 -0.73 1.45
CA LEU A 167 3.30 0.40 2.37
C LEU A 167 2.75 -0.04 3.72
N LEU A 168 3.52 0.26 4.76
CA LEU A 168 3.12 0.11 6.15
C LEU A 168 2.77 1.46 6.74
N TRP A 169 1.87 1.48 7.72
CA TRP A 169 1.56 2.64 8.52
C TRP A 169 1.69 2.31 10.00
N GLN A 170 2.14 3.28 10.79
CA GLN A 170 2.26 3.11 12.23
C GLN A 170 0.85 3.13 12.88
N PRO A 171 0.40 2.08 13.58
CA PRO A 171 -0.94 1.96 14.17
C PRO A 171 -1.18 2.85 15.39
N ALA A 172 -0.21 3.69 15.76
CA ALA A 172 -0.28 4.63 16.87
C ALA A 172 0.51 5.90 16.54
N ALA A 173 0.17 7.01 17.19
CA ALA A 173 0.90 8.26 17.02
C ALA A 173 2.38 8.13 17.49
N PRO A 174 3.34 8.79 16.82
CA PRO A 174 3.17 9.57 15.60
C PRO A 174 2.86 8.67 14.39
N TYR A 175 1.84 9.04 13.60
CA TYR A 175 1.56 8.32 12.36
C TYR A 175 2.72 8.54 11.40
N GLU A 176 3.36 7.47 10.97
CA GLU A 176 4.45 7.46 10.00
C GLU A 176 4.20 6.37 8.95
N MET A 177 4.94 6.45 7.85
CA MET A 177 4.90 5.48 6.75
C MET A 177 6.24 4.75 6.64
N PHE A 178 6.21 3.49 6.19
CA PHE A 178 7.39 2.74 5.82
C PHE A 178 7.16 2.00 4.50
N VAL A 179 8.13 2.08 3.58
CA VAL A 179 8.07 1.40 2.28
C VAL A 179 8.84 0.08 2.31
N LEU A 180 8.18 -0.98 1.88
CA LEU A 180 8.78 -2.28 1.59
C LEU A 180 9.21 -2.35 0.13
N ASP A 181 9.96 -3.40 -0.22
CA ASP A 181 10.28 -3.76 -1.61
C ASP A 181 10.83 -2.61 -2.47
N CYS A 182 11.78 -1.87 -1.89
CA CYS A 182 12.41 -0.72 -2.55
C CYS A 182 13.26 -1.11 -3.77
N ASP A 183 13.65 -2.38 -3.91
CA ASP A 183 14.42 -2.92 -5.04
C ASP A 183 13.71 -2.80 -6.40
N GLY A 184 12.41 -2.54 -6.42
CA GLY A 184 11.70 -2.19 -7.65
C GLY A 184 11.80 -0.70 -8.05
N PHE A 185 12.34 0.15 -7.18
CA PHE A 185 12.48 1.58 -7.44
C PHE A 185 13.60 1.83 -8.43
N ARG A 186 13.51 2.95 -9.14
CA ARG A 186 14.54 3.33 -10.11
C ARG A 186 14.61 4.82 -10.32
N ARG A 187 15.77 5.28 -10.80
CA ARG A 187 15.87 6.64 -11.35
C ARG A 187 15.04 6.72 -12.63
N HIS A 188 14.33 7.82 -12.81
CA HIS A 188 13.54 8.07 -14.02
C HIS A 188 14.39 7.87 -15.30
N GLY A 189 13.90 7.04 -16.23
CA GLY A 189 14.59 6.68 -17.47
C GLY A 189 15.62 5.55 -17.36
N ARG A 190 15.73 4.89 -16.20
CA ARG A 190 16.50 3.65 -16.01
C ARG A 190 15.56 2.45 -15.87
N GLU A 191 16.10 1.25 -16.06
CA GLU A 191 15.40 -0.01 -15.79
C GLU A 191 15.44 -0.36 -14.29
N PRO A 192 14.41 -1.06 -13.76
CA PRO A 192 14.41 -1.54 -12.37
C PRO A 192 15.31 -2.78 -12.18
N VAL A 193 15.65 -3.11 -10.93
CA VAL A 193 16.44 -4.31 -10.57
C VAL A 193 15.73 -5.60 -11.00
N LEU A 194 14.41 -5.64 -10.82
CA LEU A 194 13.52 -6.71 -11.24
C LEU A 194 12.28 -6.11 -11.91
N ARG A 195 11.71 -6.82 -12.88
CA ARG A 195 10.40 -6.46 -13.42
C ARG A 195 9.35 -6.60 -12.31
N GLN A 196 8.69 -5.50 -11.98
CA GLN A 196 7.68 -5.48 -10.93
C GLN A 196 6.41 -6.18 -11.42
N ALA A 197 5.87 -7.07 -10.58
CA ALA A 197 4.50 -7.52 -10.73
C ALA A 197 3.56 -6.35 -10.40
N HIS A 198 2.41 -6.28 -11.08
CA HIS A 198 1.39 -5.30 -10.74
C HIS A 198 0.58 -5.78 -9.54
N THR A 199 0.46 -4.94 -8.50
CA THR A 199 -0.53 -5.18 -7.45
C THR A 199 -1.93 -5.04 -8.06
N PRO A 200 -2.81 -6.06 -7.97
CA PRO A 200 -4.16 -6.01 -8.55
C PRO A 200 -4.94 -4.79 -8.07
N ASP A 201 -5.71 -4.18 -8.97
CA ASP A 201 -6.54 -2.99 -8.72
C ASP A 201 -5.76 -1.70 -8.36
N TRP A 202 -4.43 -1.68 -8.51
CA TRP A 202 -3.56 -0.49 -8.36
C TRP A 202 -2.91 -0.03 -9.67
N ASP A 203 -3.28 -0.63 -10.79
CA ASP A 203 -2.82 -0.23 -12.12
C ASP A 203 -3.26 1.19 -12.49
N ASP A 204 -2.40 1.86 -13.27
CA ASP A 204 -2.72 3.11 -13.94
C ASP A 204 -3.24 2.80 -15.36
N PRO A 205 -4.46 3.22 -15.74
CA PRO A 205 -5.02 2.96 -17.06
C PRO A 205 -4.23 3.61 -18.21
N TYR A 206 -3.40 4.61 -17.93
CA TYR A 206 -2.56 5.32 -18.91
C TYR A 206 -1.06 5.08 -18.70
N GLN A 207 -0.67 3.99 -18.02
CA GLN A 207 0.73 3.61 -17.91
C GLN A 207 1.35 3.41 -19.31
N PRO A 208 2.52 4.02 -19.62
CA PRO A 208 3.14 3.85 -20.91
C PRO A 208 3.73 2.44 -21.08
N SER A 209 3.94 2.02 -22.33
CA SER A 209 4.52 0.70 -22.64
C SER A 209 5.95 0.51 -22.14
N THR A 210 6.65 1.60 -21.81
CA THR A 210 7.97 1.60 -21.16
C THR A 210 7.91 1.28 -19.67
N GLY A 211 6.71 1.03 -19.12
CA GLY A 211 6.49 0.73 -17.70
C GLY A 211 6.23 1.98 -16.85
N PRO A 212 6.19 1.82 -15.51
CA PRO A 212 5.89 2.94 -14.61
C PRO A 212 6.83 4.15 -14.77
N ASP A 213 6.33 5.34 -14.45
CA ASP A 213 7.10 6.57 -14.34
C ASP A 213 6.55 7.46 -13.23
N LEU A 214 7.10 8.68 -13.10
CA LEU A 214 6.68 9.64 -12.08
C LEU A 214 5.20 9.99 -12.17
N ASP A 215 4.61 10.01 -13.37
CA ASP A 215 3.21 10.35 -13.55
C ASP A 215 2.28 9.18 -13.22
N THR A 216 2.72 7.94 -13.47
CA THR A 216 2.02 6.75 -12.98
C THR A 216 2.02 6.68 -11.45
N ASP A 217 3.13 7.05 -10.80
CA ASP A 217 3.19 7.16 -9.34
C ASP A 217 2.22 8.23 -8.81
N ARG A 218 2.03 9.35 -9.54
CA ARG A 218 1.04 10.38 -9.16
C ARG A 218 -0.39 9.84 -9.18
N TYR A 219 -0.72 9.02 -10.17
CA TYR A 219 -2.02 8.34 -10.20
C TYR A 219 -2.18 7.38 -9.01
N LYS A 220 -1.16 6.58 -8.70
CA LYS A 220 -1.19 5.66 -7.55
C LYS A 220 -1.19 6.38 -6.20
N LEU A 221 -0.56 7.54 -6.09
CA LEU A 221 -0.67 8.41 -4.91
C LEU A 221 -2.12 8.92 -4.74
N ALA A 222 -2.78 9.30 -5.83
CA ALA A 222 -4.19 9.68 -5.78
C ALA A 222 -5.08 8.51 -5.33
N LEU A 223 -4.86 7.30 -5.87
CA LEU A 223 -5.52 6.07 -5.40
C LEU A 223 -5.32 5.88 -3.89
N LEU A 224 -4.07 5.95 -3.40
CA LEU A 224 -3.75 5.81 -1.99
C LEU A 224 -4.56 6.79 -1.14
N ILE A 225 -4.51 8.08 -1.46
CA ILE A 225 -5.16 9.14 -0.69
C ILE A 225 -6.67 8.97 -0.69
N GLY A 226 -7.27 8.76 -1.88
CA GLY A 226 -8.71 8.54 -2.01
C GLY A 226 -9.18 7.37 -1.17
N ARG A 227 -8.55 6.20 -1.33
CA ARG A 227 -8.93 4.95 -0.65
C ARG A 227 -8.75 5.04 0.87
N VAL A 228 -7.69 5.70 1.35
CA VAL A 228 -7.45 5.91 2.79
C VAL A 228 -8.50 6.83 3.42
N LEU A 229 -8.87 7.93 2.74
CA LEU A 229 -9.82 8.90 3.28
C LEU A 229 -11.28 8.48 3.12
N SER A 230 -11.60 7.58 2.19
CA SER A 230 -12.94 7.01 2.02
C SER A 230 -13.14 5.66 2.72
N GLN A 231 -12.07 4.97 3.12
CA GLN A 231 -12.11 3.54 3.50
C GLN A 231 -12.83 2.71 2.43
N ASP A 232 -12.44 2.91 1.17
CA ASP A 232 -12.98 2.18 0.04
C ASP A 232 -11.84 1.75 -0.87
N ALA A 233 -11.50 0.46 -0.85
CA ALA A 233 -10.44 -0.11 -1.67
C ALA A 233 -10.72 -0.07 -3.18
N GLN A 234 -11.94 0.26 -3.62
CA GLN A 234 -12.35 0.20 -5.03
C GLN A 234 -12.39 1.56 -5.70
N VAL A 235 -12.38 2.66 -4.93
CA VAL A 235 -12.42 4.00 -5.53
C VAL A 235 -11.21 4.25 -6.43
N ARG A 236 -11.45 4.90 -7.57
CA ARG A 236 -10.43 5.30 -8.55
C ARG A 236 -10.60 6.77 -8.95
N PRO A 237 -9.50 7.49 -9.27
CA PRO A 237 -9.56 8.84 -9.80
C PRO A 237 -10.59 8.96 -10.94
N GLY A 238 -11.44 9.98 -10.87
CA GLY A 238 -12.52 10.22 -11.84
C GLY A 238 -13.86 9.58 -11.47
N GLY A 239 -13.87 8.66 -10.50
CA GLY A 239 -15.09 8.16 -9.86
C GLY A 239 -15.60 9.09 -8.76
N SER A 240 -16.79 8.77 -8.22
CA SER A 240 -17.34 9.46 -7.05
C SER A 240 -16.52 9.12 -5.80
N LEU A 241 -16.05 10.14 -5.08
CA LEU A 241 -15.26 9.98 -3.85
C LEU A 241 -16.11 10.30 -2.62
N ALA A 242 -16.58 9.26 -1.92
CA ALA A 242 -17.30 9.41 -0.65
C ALA A 242 -16.32 9.39 0.53
N LEU A 243 -15.92 10.56 1.02
CA LEU A 243 -14.99 10.69 2.15
C LEU A 243 -15.67 10.31 3.48
N LEU A 244 -14.90 9.78 4.43
CA LEU A 244 -15.38 9.55 5.80
C LEU A 244 -15.81 10.88 6.46
N PRO A 245 -16.84 10.84 7.32
CA PRO A 245 -17.38 12.05 7.95
C PRO A 245 -16.38 12.68 8.93
N GLY A 246 -16.45 14.01 9.07
CA GLY A 246 -15.65 14.77 10.04
C GLY A 246 -14.40 15.45 9.47
N LEU A 247 -14.20 15.42 8.15
CA LEU A 247 -13.21 16.25 7.48
C LEU A 247 -13.75 17.69 7.35
N ASP A 248 -12.85 18.67 7.41
CA ASP A 248 -13.21 20.06 7.13
C ASP A 248 -13.78 20.19 5.70
N PRO A 249 -14.93 20.87 5.49
CA PRO A 249 -15.58 20.94 4.18
C PRO A 249 -14.69 21.54 3.08
N HIS A 250 -13.81 22.49 3.43
CA HIS A 250 -12.88 23.07 2.47
C HIS A 250 -11.82 22.05 2.05
N VAL A 251 -11.24 21.32 3.01
CA VAL A 251 -10.29 20.22 2.73
C VAL A 251 -10.97 19.13 1.88
N ALA A 252 -12.19 18.72 2.24
CA ALA A 252 -12.96 17.73 1.49
C ALA A 252 -13.18 18.14 0.02
N THR A 253 -13.48 19.42 -0.22
CA THR A 253 -13.63 19.97 -1.57
C THR A 253 -12.31 19.88 -2.34
N LEU A 254 -11.21 20.35 -1.76
CA LEU A 254 -9.89 20.33 -2.41
C LEU A 254 -9.41 18.90 -2.72
N VAL A 255 -9.61 17.96 -1.78
CA VAL A 255 -9.28 16.54 -1.98
C VAL A 255 -10.09 15.94 -3.13
N THR A 256 -11.40 16.25 -3.20
CA THR A 256 -12.28 15.76 -4.26
C THR A 256 -11.87 16.31 -5.64
N GLU A 257 -11.56 17.60 -5.73
CA GLU A 257 -11.06 18.24 -6.95
C GLU A 257 -9.74 17.62 -7.41
N MET A 258 -8.79 17.43 -6.50
CA MET A 258 -7.49 16.80 -6.76
C MET A 258 -7.62 15.35 -7.23
N PHE A 259 -8.54 14.60 -6.61
CA PHE A 259 -8.82 13.23 -7.00
C PHE A 259 -9.44 13.14 -8.40
N ALA A 260 -10.32 14.08 -8.77
CA ALA A 260 -10.84 14.19 -10.13
C ALA A 260 -9.74 14.58 -11.14
N LEU A 261 -8.86 15.52 -10.79
CA LEU A 261 -7.73 15.93 -11.64
C LEU A 261 -6.75 14.78 -11.92
N ALA A 262 -6.54 13.89 -10.95
CA ALA A 262 -5.67 12.72 -11.14
C ALA A 262 -6.18 11.72 -12.19
N ALA A 263 -7.47 11.78 -12.55
CA ALA A 263 -8.05 11.00 -13.65
C ALA A 263 -7.64 11.51 -15.04
N GLY A 264 -7.04 12.70 -15.10
CA GLY A 264 -6.58 13.33 -16.32
C GLY A 264 -5.54 12.49 -17.07
N PRO A 265 -5.28 12.86 -18.34
CA PRO A 265 -4.29 12.19 -19.16
C PRO A 265 -2.90 12.28 -18.53
N HIS A 266 -2.05 11.34 -18.90
CA HIS A 266 -0.64 11.32 -18.51
C HIS A 266 0.02 12.69 -18.68
N GLY A 267 0.79 13.10 -17.67
CA GLY A 267 1.54 14.35 -17.61
C GLY A 267 0.79 15.55 -17.04
N HIS A 268 -0.52 15.43 -16.75
CA HIS A 268 -1.36 16.52 -16.22
C HIS A 268 -1.79 16.30 -14.77
N ARG A 269 -1.35 15.20 -14.15
CA ARG A 269 -1.82 14.78 -12.83
C ARG A 269 -1.15 15.55 -11.72
N PRO A 270 -1.84 15.73 -10.57
CA PRO A 270 -1.27 16.52 -9.50
C PRO A 270 -0.01 15.87 -8.90
N ILE A 271 1.00 16.69 -8.62
CA ILE A 271 2.22 16.25 -7.94
C ILE A 271 1.97 16.08 -6.44
N ALA A 272 2.84 15.32 -5.76
CA ALA A 272 2.72 15.09 -4.31
C ALA A 272 2.63 16.40 -3.50
N ARG A 273 3.40 17.44 -3.87
CA ARG A 273 3.31 18.75 -3.20
C ARG A 273 1.92 19.38 -3.28
N GLU A 274 1.22 19.25 -4.40
CA GLU A 274 -0.14 19.79 -4.56
C GLU A 274 -1.13 19.02 -3.67
N TRP A 275 -0.98 17.69 -3.55
CA TRP A 275 -1.72 16.89 -2.58
C TRP A 275 -1.49 17.34 -1.14
N SER A 276 -0.23 17.61 -0.77
CA SER A 276 0.11 18.11 0.57
C SER A 276 -0.59 19.44 0.89
N GLN A 277 -0.62 20.39 -0.07
CA GLN A 277 -1.36 21.64 0.12
C GLN A 277 -2.88 21.41 0.28
N ALA A 278 -3.47 20.55 -0.56
CA ALA A 278 -4.90 20.25 -0.49
C ALA A 278 -5.30 19.62 0.85
N LEU A 279 -4.52 18.63 1.33
CA LEU A 279 -4.73 17.96 2.61
C LEU A 279 -4.56 18.91 3.81
N LEU A 280 -3.74 19.97 3.67
CA LEU A 280 -3.59 21.03 4.66
C LEU A 280 -4.63 22.17 4.53
N GLY A 281 -5.59 22.06 3.62
CA GLY A 281 -6.62 23.09 3.38
C GLY A 281 -6.10 24.35 2.70
N ARG A 282 -4.94 24.27 2.04
CA ARG A 282 -4.32 25.41 1.36
C ARG A 282 -4.68 25.40 -0.11
N ARG A 283 -5.20 26.54 -0.61
CA ARG A 283 -5.49 26.71 -2.03
C ARG A 283 -4.21 26.75 -2.85
N TRP A 284 -4.24 26.04 -3.97
CA TRP A 284 -3.26 26.13 -5.04
C TRP A 284 -3.86 26.90 -6.21
N ILE A 285 -3.14 27.91 -6.72
CA ILE A 285 -3.47 28.58 -7.97
C ILE A 285 -2.61 27.95 -9.06
N ARG A 286 -3.24 27.20 -9.96
CA ARG A 286 -2.57 26.63 -11.12
C ARG A 286 -2.15 27.76 -12.04
N VAL A 287 -0.89 28.16 -11.99
CA VAL A 287 -0.32 29.04 -13.01
C VAL A 287 -0.22 28.20 -14.29
N SER A 288 -1.17 28.39 -15.20
CA SER A 288 -1.12 27.82 -16.54
C SER A 288 0.18 28.25 -17.20
N ARG A 289 1.18 27.37 -17.20
CA ARG A 289 2.34 27.54 -18.08
C ARG A 289 1.78 27.40 -19.50
N LYS A 290 1.88 28.46 -20.30
CA LYS A 290 1.63 28.37 -21.74
C LYS A 290 2.40 27.15 -22.27
N PRO A 291 1.79 26.27 -23.08
CA PRO A 291 2.53 25.21 -23.72
C PRO A 291 3.68 25.88 -24.49
N VAL A 292 4.91 25.46 -24.19
CA VAL A 292 6.05 25.76 -25.06
C VAL A 292 5.66 25.14 -26.40
N ARG A 293 5.47 25.98 -27.42
CA ARG A 293 5.28 25.49 -28.79
C ARG A 293 6.46 24.58 -29.09
N SER A 294 6.19 23.30 -29.27
CA SER A 294 7.10 22.41 -29.98
C SER A 294 7.11 22.90 -31.42
N ASP A 295 8.09 23.73 -31.76
CA ASP A 295 8.43 23.97 -33.16
C ASP A 295 8.85 22.62 -33.74
N THR A 296 7.89 21.98 -34.40
CA THR A 296 8.13 20.91 -35.34
C THR A 296 8.75 21.57 -36.57
N SER A 297 10.04 21.88 -36.51
CA SER A 297 10.77 22.21 -37.74
C SER A 297 10.96 20.93 -38.54
N THR A 298 10.05 20.76 -39.50
CA THR A 298 10.20 19.82 -40.60
C THR A 298 11.44 20.25 -41.39
N GLY A 299 12.32 19.29 -41.69
CA GLY A 299 13.61 19.54 -42.32
C GLY A 299 13.50 20.35 -43.61
N GLY A 300 14.13 21.51 -43.60
CA GLY A 300 14.56 22.25 -44.77
C GLY A 300 16.02 22.64 -44.54
N SER A 301 16.90 22.15 -45.41
CA SER A 301 18.34 22.40 -45.35
C SER A 301 18.62 23.91 -45.33
N ALA A 302 19.10 24.42 -44.19
CA ALA A 302 19.61 25.77 -44.06
C ALA A 302 21.13 25.69 -43.91
N VAL A 303 21.83 26.24 -44.91
CA VAL A 303 23.29 26.35 -44.98
C VAL A 303 23.80 27.10 -43.74
N ILE A 304 24.69 26.48 -42.98
CA ILE A 304 25.38 27.11 -41.85
C ILE A 304 26.39 28.11 -42.44
N HIS A 305 26.08 29.40 -42.32
CA HIS A 305 27.04 30.47 -42.56
C HIS A 305 27.92 30.62 -41.31
N ASP A 306 29.21 30.36 -41.44
CA ASP A 306 30.23 30.51 -40.40
C ASP A 306 30.50 32.01 -40.11
N PRO A 307 30.19 32.54 -38.91
CA PRO A 307 30.56 33.89 -38.53
C PRO A 307 31.94 33.86 -37.85
N ARG A 308 32.98 33.49 -38.62
CA ARG A 308 34.40 33.69 -38.24
C ARG A 308 35.19 34.48 -39.29
N ALA A 309 34.52 35.34 -40.03
CA ALA A 309 35.16 36.28 -40.94
C ALA A 309 34.55 37.67 -40.82
N ASP A 310 34.67 38.30 -39.65
CA ASP A 310 35.03 39.72 -39.58
C ASP A 310 35.34 40.15 -38.14
N ARG A 311 36.64 40.45 -37.92
CA ARG A 311 37.20 41.64 -37.24
C ARG A 311 36.59 42.06 -35.88
N THR A 312 37.32 42.37 -34.81
CA THR A 312 38.72 42.79 -34.59
C THR A 312 38.91 42.87 -33.06
N SER A 313 40.09 42.53 -32.57
CA SER A 313 40.48 42.55 -31.14
C SER A 313 41.24 43.83 -30.78
N VAL A 314 40.87 44.50 -29.66
CA VAL A 314 41.74 45.41 -28.86
C VAL A 314 41.27 45.41 -27.37
N PRO A 315 42.17 45.52 -26.35
CA PRO A 315 41.98 44.99 -24.99
C PRO A 315 41.96 46.04 -23.83
N VAL A 316 42.04 45.53 -22.58
CA VAL A 316 42.41 46.17 -21.28
C VAL A 316 41.20 46.71 -20.45
N GLY A 317 41.07 46.51 -19.13
CA GLY A 317 41.99 45.98 -18.13
C GLY A 317 41.38 45.84 -16.72
N GLN A 318 42.26 45.42 -15.80
CA GLN A 318 42.06 44.98 -14.42
C GLN A 318 41.37 45.97 -13.47
N ARG A 319 40.68 45.42 -12.44
CA ARG A 319 40.83 45.85 -11.04
C ARG A 319 40.47 44.71 -10.04
N ARG A 320 41.40 44.46 -9.12
CA ARG A 320 41.25 43.74 -7.82
C ARG A 320 40.31 44.57 -6.90
N SER A 321 39.65 44.10 -5.84
CA SER A 321 40.13 43.27 -4.72
C SER A 321 38.99 42.82 -3.78
N VAL A 322 39.10 41.61 -3.24
CA VAL A 322 38.98 41.16 -1.83
C VAL A 322 38.07 41.94 -0.85
N VAL A 323 37.05 41.25 -0.29
CA VAL A 323 36.71 41.28 1.16
C VAL A 323 36.20 39.89 1.59
N ASP A 324 36.88 39.32 2.59
CA ASP A 324 36.53 38.16 3.41
C ASP A 324 35.77 38.63 4.66
N ILE A 325 34.62 38.02 4.99
CA ILE A 325 34.01 38.14 6.32
C ILE A 325 33.40 36.79 6.72
N SER A 326 34.20 36.03 7.46
CA SER A 326 33.77 34.89 8.26
C SER A 326 33.28 35.35 9.64
N ARG A 327 31.97 35.26 9.97
CA ARG A 327 31.47 34.98 11.35
C ARG A 327 29.94 34.72 11.39
N PRO A 328 29.44 33.74 12.18
CA PRO A 328 28.02 33.41 12.27
C PRO A 328 27.24 34.27 13.31
N PRO A 329 25.92 34.43 13.16
CA PRO A 329 25.10 35.18 14.12
C PRO A 329 24.75 34.37 15.39
N ALA A 330 24.81 35.05 16.53
CA ALA A 330 24.42 34.57 17.87
C ALA A 330 22.89 34.72 18.11
N PRO A 331 22.31 33.98 19.07
CA PRO A 331 20.86 33.85 19.24
C PRO A 331 20.22 35.07 19.94
N ILE A 332 18.97 35.37 19.56
CA ILE A 332 18.14 36.43 20.16
C ILE A 332 17.33 35.83 21.32
N SER A 333 17.53 36.39 22.52
CA SER A 333 16.74 36.10 23.73
C SER A 333 15.63 37.15 23.94
N ILE A 334 14.53 36.65 24.51
CA ILE A 334 13.23 37.25 24.83
C ILE A 334 13.30 38.35 25.90
N PRO A 335 12.44 39.39 25.88
CA PRO A 335 12.03 40.09 27.09
C PRO A 335 10.67 39.60 27.63
N ALA A 336 10.63 39.34 28.94
CA ALA A 336 9.47 38.87 29.70
C ALA A 336 8.73 40.01 30.43
N ARG A 337 7.47 39.68 30.81
CA ARG A 337 6.63 40.19 31.93
C ARG A 337 5.82 41.49 31.73
N PRO A 338 4.68 41.70 32.45
CA PRO A 338 4.46 41.39 33.88
C PRO A 338 3.15 40.69 34.31
N ASP A 339 3.22 40.13 35.53
CA ASP A 339 2.16 39.51 36.32
C ASP A 339 1.28 40.53 37.09
N GLY A 340 0.00 40.16 37.30
CA GLY A 340 -0.83 40.56 38.46
C GLY A 340 -2.27 40.97 38.12
N PRO A 341 -3.24 40.97 39.08
CA PRO A 341 -3.43 40.15 40.28
C PRO A 341 -4.83 39.47 40.37
N VAL A 342 -4.96 38.46 41.23
CA VAL A 342 -6.20 37.76 41.62
C VAL A 342 -6.89 38.46 42.80
N PRO A 343 -8.24 38.49 42.87
CA PRO A 343 -8.94 38.35 44.17
C PRO A 343 -10.29 37.54 44.04
N PRO A 344 -11.11 37.31 45.10
CA PRO A 344 -11.39 35.96 45.62
C PRO A 344 -12.88 35.51 45.46
N GLY A 345 -13.15 34.24 45.76
CA GLY A 345 -14.52 33.67 45.73
C GLY A 345 -15.38 34.01 46.95
N PRO A 346 -16.68 33.66 46.89
CA PRO A 346 -17.32 33.03 48.05
C PRO A 346 -18.36 31.92 47.71
N GLY A 347 -18.40 30.88 48.55
CA GLY A 347 -19.61 30.44 49.27
C GLY A 347 -20.78 29.77 48.54
N SER A 348 -20.89 28.46 48.78
CA SER A 348 -22.07 27.55 48.76
C SER A 348 -23.50 28.12 48.79
N ARG A 349 -24.39 27.55 47.94
CA ARG A 349 -25.81 27.20 48.25
C ARG A 349 -26.49 26.36 47.11
N THR A 350 -27.06 25.21 47.47
CA THR A 350 -28.10 24.39 46.76
C THR A 350 -29.53 24.99 46.99
N PRO A 351 -30.69 24.47 46.46
CA PRO A 351 -31.09 23.27 45.65
C PRO A 351 -32.12 23.63 44.50
N PRO A 352 -33.10 22.79 43.99
CA PRO A 352 -33.33 21.33 43.87
C PRO A 352 -33.71 20.79 42.43
N LYS A 353 -33.98 19.46 42.40
CA LYS A 353 -34.37 18.43 41.37
C LYS A 353 -35.72 18.64 40.61
N PRO A 354 -36.03 17.90 39.50
CA PRO A 354 -36.62 16.52 39.54
C PRO A 354 -35.99 15.54 38.50
N ASP A 355 -35.70 14.26 38.78
CA ASP A 355 -36.53 13.06 39.03
C ASP A 355 -37.24 12.47 37.79
N ILE A 356 -36.77 11.30 37.32
CA ILE A 356 -37.56 10.18 36.74
C ILE A 356 -36.73 8.90 36.95
N SER A 357 -37.44 7.89 37.44
CA SER A 357 -36.96 6.63 38.00
C SER A 357 -36.72 5.53 36.96
N VAL A 358 -35.79 4.62 37.27
CA VAL A 358 -35.63 3.30 36.63
C VAL A 358 -35.57 2.24 37.74
N PRO A 359 -36.34 1.13 37.67
CA PRO A 359 -36.12 -0.04 38.50
C PRO A 359 -35.43 -1.20 37.73
N PRO A 360 -34.87 -2.20 38.45
CA PRO A 360 -33.75 -3.01 37.97
C PRO A 360 -34.10 -4.43 37.49
N ARG A 361 -33.09 -5.04 36.85
CA ARG A 361 -33.00 -6.43 36.36
C ARG A 361 -33.22 -7.48 37.47
N ARG A 362 -33.84 -8.61 37.12
CA ARG A 362 -33.79 -9.88 37.87
C ARG A 362 -33.68 -11.06 36.89
N TRP A 363 -32.76 -11.99 37.18
CA TRP A 363 -32.50 -13.23 36.43
C TRP A 363 -33.23 -14.42 37.06
N LEU A 364 -33.31 -15.52 36.28
CA LEU A 364 -33.65 -16.93 36.56
C LEU A 364 -35.04 -17.40 36.10
N SER A 365 -35.07 -18.34 35.14
CA SER A 365 -35.47 -19.74 35.37
C SER A 365 -35.43 -20.58 34.08
N LEU A 366 -34.88 -21.79 34.17
CA LEU A 366 -34.97 -22.88 33.18
C LEU A 366 -36.41 -23.46 33.12
N PRO A 367 -36.80 -24.13 32.03
CA PRO A 367 -37.88 -25.12 32.06
C PRO A 367 -37.38 -26.58 32.09
N PRO A 368 -38.23 -27.53 32.51
CA PRO A 368 -37.81 -28.81 33.09
C PRO A 368 -37.75 -29.97 32.09
N SER A 369 -36.95 -30.96 32.45
CA SER A 369 -36.97 -32.32 31.92
C SER A 369 -38.22 -33.08 32.39
N SER A 370 -38.86 -33.81 31.48
CA SER A 370 -39.78 -34.90 31.82
C SER A 370 -39.50 -36.10 30.93
N SER A 371 -39.07 -37.18 31.57
CA SER A 371 -38.89 -38.52 30.99
C SER A 371 -40.23 -39.29 31.01
N GLY A 372 -40.49 -40.08 29.97
CA GLY A 372 -41.54 -41.10 29.94
C GLY A 372 -41.47 -41.93 28.65
N PRO A 373 -41.45 -43.28 28.71
CA PRO A 373 -41.07 -44.16 27.61
C PRO A 373 -42.28 -44.62 26.78
N ASP A 374 -42.07 -44.97 25.50
CA ASP A 374 -42.81 -46.05 24.85
C ASP A 374 -42.17 -46.48 23.51
N THR A 375 -42.28 -47.78 23.23
CA THR A 375 -41.55 -48.55 22.23
C THR A 375 -42.52 -48.96 21.11
N ILE A 376 -42.32 -48.56 19.84
CA ILE A 376 -42.88 -49.26 18.66
C ILE A 376 -41.94 -49.12 17.45
N SER A 377 -41.70 -50.24 16.78
CA SER A 377 -40.79 -50.49 15.65
C SER A 377 -41.26 -49.97 14.27
N GLY A 378 -40.29 -49.50 13.46
CA GLY A 378 -40.17 -49.67 11.99
C GLY A 378 -40.74 -48.57 11.06
N PRO A 379 -40.26 -48.42 9.79
CA PRO A 379 -39.17 -49.13 9.10
C PRO A 379 -37.96 -48.24 8.72
N VAL A 380 -36.84 -48.90 8.45
CA VAL A 380 -35.58 -48.33 7.95
C VAL A 380 -35.77 -47.80 6.53
N GLN A 381 -35.57 -46.49 6.35
CA GLN A 381 -35.41 -45.86 5.03
C GLN A 381 -33.93 -45.93 4.61
N PRO A 382 -33.60 -46.20 3.33
CA PRO A 382 -32.21 -46.37 2.91
C PRO A 382 -31.44 -45.06 3.08
N THR A 383 -30.34 -45.11 3.82
CA THR A 383 -29.39 -44.00 3.91
C THR A 383 -28.85 -43.69 2.52
N ALA A 384 -29.09 -42.47 2.05
CA ALA A 384 -28.39 -41.88 0.92
C ALA A 384 -26.87 -41.93 1.18
N PRO A 385 -26.04 -42.15 0.15
CA PRO A 385 -24.58 -42.14 0.31
C PRO A 385 -24.11 -40.77 0.85
N PRO A 386 -23.05 -40.71 1.66
CA PRO A 386 -22.58 -39.46 2.23
C PRO A 386 -22.21 -38.48 1.11
N THR A 387 -22.91 -37.37 1.04
CA THR A 387 -22.56 -36.25 0.17
C THR A 387 -21.18 -35.77 0.59
N VAL A 388 -20.15 -36.04 -0.21
CA VAL A 388 -18.82 -35.46 0.02
C VAL A 388 -19.01 -33.95 -0.03
N VAL A 389 -18.94 -33.29 1.12
CA VAL A 389 -19.09 -31.84 1.22
C VAL A 389 -17.89 -31.23 0.49
N ARG A 390 -18.15 -30.65 -0.68
CA ARG A 390 -17.12 -30.02 -1.52
C ARG A 390 -16.65 -28.71 -0.90
N LEU A 391 -15.48 -28.24 -1.31
CA LEU A 391 -14.80 -27.09 -0.71
C LEU A 391 -15.70 -25.84 -0.65
N GLY A 392 -16.40 -25.52 -1.73
CA GLY A 392 -17.32 -24.39 -1.81
C GLY A 392 -18.46 -24.49 -0.81
N GLY A 393 -19.05 -25.68 -0.67
CA GLY A 393 -20.07 -25.96 0.35
C GLY A 393 -19.56 -25.72 1.78
N ARG A 394 -18.32 -26.14 2.07
CA ARG A 394 -17.70 -25.91 3.39
C ARG A 394 -17.48 -24.43 3.66
N VAL A 395 -16.98 -23.69 2.68
CA VAL A 395 -16.72 -22.25 2.79
C VAL A 395 -18.01 -21.49 3.04
N VAL A 396 -19.07 -21.69 2.25
CA VAL A 396 -20.31 -20.91 2.43
C VAL A 396 -21.05 -21.21 3.72
N THR A 397 -20.84 -22.39 4.31
CA THR A 397 -21.37 -22.76 5.63
C THR A 397 -20.50 -22.34 6.80
N SER A 398 -19.31 -21.77 6.56
CA SER A 398 -18.39 -21.42 7.64
C SER A 398 -18.83 -20.14 8.35
N GLU A 399 -18.55 -20.08 9.67
CA GLU A 399 -18.79 -18.88 10.48
C GLU A 399 -18.05 -17.67 9.88
N MET A 400 -16.84 -17.88 9.38
CA MET A 400 -16.00 -16.85 8.76
C MET A 400 -16.64 -16.27 7.48
N PHE A 401 -17.28 -17.11 6.65
CA PHE A 401 -17.99 -16.64 5.47
C PHE A 401 -19.26 -15.87 5.82
N ALA A 402 -20.02 -16.34 6.81
CA ALA A 402 -21.21 -15.66 7.28
C ALA A 402 -20.89 -14.24 7.80
N GLU A 403 -19.85 -14.10 8.62
CA GLU A 403 -19.39 -12.79 9.09
C GLU A 403 -18.89 -11.89 7.94
N GLN A 404 -18.16 -12.45 6.98
CA GLN A 404 -17.69 -11.70 5.82
C GLN A 404 -18.86 -11.21 4.94
N ARG A 405 -19.93 -12.00 4.83
CA ARG A 405 -21.16 -11.65 4.10
C ARG A 405 -21.90 -10.48 4.73
N GLU A 406 -21.88 -10.36 6.06
CA GLU A 406 -22.44 -9.21 6.78
C GLU A 406 -21.62 -7.93 6.54
N ILE A 407 -20.28 -8.06 6.50
CA ILE A 407 -19.37 -6.92 6.29
C ILE A 407 -19.43 -6.41 4.85
N THR A 408 -19.51 -7.34 3.88
CA THR A 408 -19.51 -7.05 2.45
C THR A 408 -20.79 -7.58 1.79
N PRO A 409 -21.91 -6.82 1.87
CA PRO A 409 -23.14 -7.17 1.16
C PRO A 409 -22.86 -7.30 -0.34
N SER A 410 -23.16 -8.47 -0.91
CA SER A 410 -22.84 -8.79 -2.29
C SER A 410 -24.05 -9.40 -3.00
N PRO A 411 -24.32 -9.06 -4.28
CA PRO A 411 -25.49 -9.55 -5.01
C PRO A 411 -25.35 -11.00 -5.47
N ILE A 412 -24.17 -11.62 -5.34
CA ILE A 412 -23.94 -13.02 -5.72
C ILE A 412 -24.53 -13.95 -4.67
N GLU A 413 -25.37 -14.91 -5.05
CA GLU A 413 -25.98 -15.88 -4.12
C GLU A 413 -24.95 -16.88 -3.60
N ASP A 414 -25.13 -17.37 -2.38
CA ASP A 414 -24.18 -18.27 -1.71
C ASP A 414 -24.03 -19.60 -2.48
N ASP A 415 -25.11 -20.12 -3.07
CA ASP A 415 -25.06 -21.31 -3.95
C ASP A 415 -24.19 -21.06 -5.19
N THR A 416 -24.20 -19.84 -5.73
CA THR A 416 -23.36 -19.45 -6.87
C THR A 416 -21.89 -19.34 -6.44
N VAL A 417 -21.62 -18.82 -5.23
CA VAL A 417 -20.27 -18.77 -4.66
C VAL A 417 -19.73 -20.18 -4.44
N ALA A 418 -20.53 -21.08 -3.85
CA ALA A 418 -20.15 -22.47 -3.64
C ALA A 418 -19.85 -23.18 -4.97
N ALA A 419 -20.72 -23.03 -5.97
CA ALA A 419 -20.53 -23.61 -7.29
C ALA A 419 -19.25 -23.09 -7.99
N LEU A 420 -18.96 -21.79 -7.88
CA LEU A 420 -17.73 -21.19 -8.40
C LEU A 420 -16.48 -21.80 -7.75
N ILE A 421 -16.46 -21.89 -6.42
CA ILE A 421 -15.32 -22.44 -5.68
C ILE A 421 -15.13 -23.93 -6.01
N ASP A 422 -16.20 -24.71 -6.04
CA ASP A 422 -16.15 -26.13 -6.39
C ASP A 422 -15.63 -26.35 -7.82
N ALA A 423 -16.02 -25.49 -8.76
CA ALA A 423 -15.57 -25.56 -10.15
C ALA A 423 -14.07 -25.30 -10.29
N LEU A 424 -13.55 -24.36 -9.50
CA LEU A 424 -12.14 -23.99 -9.46
C LEU A 424 -11.31 -25.05 -8.74
N ASP A 425 -11.78 -25.57 -7.60
CA ASP A 425 -11.14 -26.65 -6.85
C ASP A 425 -10.97 -27.92 -7.70
N ALA A 426 -12.03 -28.32 -8.42
CA ALA A 426 -12.00 -29.47 -9.31
C ALA A 426 -10.96 -29.38 -10.46
N ARG A 427 -10.44 -28.17 -10.73
CA ARG A 427 -9.47 -27.89 -11.81
C ARG A 427 -8.16 -27.28 -11.29
N GLY A 428 -7.85 -27.50 -10.01
CA GLY A 428 -6.58 -27.07 -9.42
C GLY A 428 -6.44 -25.55 -9.28
N GLY A 429 -7.57 -24.84 -9.17
CA GLY A 429 -7.62 -23.41 -8.90
C GLY A 429 -7.57 -22.50 -10.12
N ARG A 430 -7.63 -23.00 -11.36
CA ARG A 430 -7.62 -22.15 -12.57
C ARG A 430 -8.71 -22.53 -13.57
N LEU A 431 -9.41 -21.52 -14.08
CA LEU A 431 -10.46 -21.67 -15.09
C LEU A 431 -10.57 -20.44 -15.99
N SER A 432 -10.96 -20.61 -17.26
CA SER A 432 -11.34 -19.45 -18.08
C SER A 432 -12.72 -18.92 -17.68
N VAL A 433 -12.97 -17.62 -17.87
CA VAL A 433 -14.27 -16.99 -17.58
C VAL A 433 -15.41 -17.64 -18.41
N VAL A 434 -15.11 -18.11 -19.62
CA VAL A 434 -16.08 -18.82 -20.48
C VAL A 434 -16.47 -20.17 -19.88
N GLU A 435 -15.52 -20.88 -19.29
CA GLU A 435 -15.81 -22.15 -18.61
C GLU A 435 -16.54 -21.93 -17.30
N VAL A 436 -16.17 -20.89 -16.54
CA VAL A 436 -16.90 -20.50 -15.33
C VAL A 436 -18.36 -20.18 -15.68
N ALA A 437 -18.60 -19.39 -16.74
CA ALA A 437 -19.94 -19.04 -17.22
C ALA A 437 -20.80 -20.28 -17.52
N LYS A 438 -20.21 -21.30 -18.15
CA LYS A 438 -20.88 -22.58 -18.40
C LYS A 438 -21.21 -23.35 -17.13
N VAL A 439 -20.35 -23.30 -16.12
CA VAL A 439 -20.55 -24.02 -14.86
C VAL A 439 -21.62 -23.37 -14.00
N ILE A 440 -21.62 -22.04 -13.91
CA ILE A 440 -22.64 -21.30 -13.14
C ILE A 440 -23.94 -21.08 -13.92
N GLY A 441 -23.97 -21.41 -15.22
CA GLY A 441 -25.16 -21.31 -16.06
C GLY A 441 -25.57 -19.88 -16.44
N GLU A 442 -24.62 -18.94 -16.44
CA GLU A 442 -24.88 -17.52 -16.70
C GLU A 442 -24.18 -17.02 -17.98
N PRO A 443 -24.69 -15.96 -18.64
CA PRO A 443 -23.98 -15.31 -19.75
C PRO A 443 -22.63 -14.74 -19.32
N VAL A 444 -21.64 -14.76 -20.21
CA VAL A 444 -20.24 -14.36 -19.92
C VAL A 444 -20.15 -12.94 -19.34
N GLU A 445 -20.96 -12.01 -19.83
CA GLU A 445 -21.03 -10.62 -19.34
C GLU A 445 -21.50 -10.56 -17.88
N ARG A 446 -22.52 -11.36 -17.54
CA ARG A 446 -23.04 -11.48 -16.17
C ARG A 446 -22.07 -12.22 -15.27
N THR A 447 -21.40 -13.25 -15.77
CA THR A 447 -20.32 -13.94 -15.07
C THR A 447 -19.20 -12.99 -14.66
N ARG A 448 -18.79 -12.04 -15.52
CA ARG A 448 -17.78 -11.04 -15.14
C ARG A 448 -18.23 -10.18 -13.96
N LEU A 449 -19.48 -9.73 -13.96
CA LEU A 449 -20.04 -8.96 -12.83
C LEU A 449 -20.11 -9.78 -11.55
N LEU A 450 -20.51 -11.05 -11.66
CA LEU A 450 -20.53 -12.00 -10.54
C LEU A 450 -19.11 -12.29 -10.03
N LEU A 451 -18.12 -12.43 -10.91
CA LEU A 451 -16.72 -12.61 -10.52
C LEU A 451 -16.16 -11.37 -9.81
N SER A 452 -16.51 -10.16 -10.26
CA SER A 452 -16.18 -8.94 -9.51
C SER A 452 -16.85 -8.91 -8.13
N ALA A 453 -18.10 -9.36 -8.04
CA ALA A 453 -18.83 -9.46 -6.78
C ALA A 453 -18.26 -10.55 -5.84
N ALA A 454 -17.84 -11.69 -6.39
CA ALA A 454 -17.18 -12.77 -5.68
C ALA A 454 -15.79 -12.35 -5.20
N LYS A 455 -15.02 -11.63 -6.04
CA LYS A 455 -13.71 -11.07 -5.69
C LYS A 455 -13.82 -10.13 -4.48
N ARG A 456 -14.83 -9.26 -4.46
CA ARG A 456 -15.10 -8.36 -3.32
C ARG A 456 -15.45 -9.14 -2.05
N LEU A 457 -16.19 -10.24 -2.19
CA LEU A 457 -16.62 -11.05 -1.05
C LEU A 457 -15.48 -11.91 -0.49
N LEU A 458 -14.70 -12.55 -1.36
CA LEU A 458 -13.74 -13.60 -1.01
C LEU A 458 -12.32 -13.10 -0.74
N ASN A 459 -11.92 -11.93 -1.25
CA ASN A 459 -10.59 -11.38 -0.99
C ASN A 459 -10.60 -10.60 0.31
N ILE A 460 -10.27 -11.29 1.42
CA ILE A 460 -10.29 -10.73 2.76
C ILE A 460 -8.97 -10.00 3.07
N ASP A 461 -7.90 -10.76 3.34
CA ASP A 461 -6.58 -10.24 3.74
C ASP A 461 -5.57 -10.30 2.59
N GLU A 462 -5.72 -11.31 1.75
CA GLU A 462 -4.92 -11.52 0.55
C GLU A 462 -5.85 -11.92 -0.60
N ALA A 463 -5.41 -11.67 -1.83
CA ALA A 463 -6.20 -11.98 -3.02
C ALA A 463 -6.32 -13.50 -3.22
N VAL A 464 -7.38 -14.09 -2.67
CA VAL A 464 -7.72 -15.50 -2.84
C VAL A 464 -8.22 -15.77 -4.25
N LEU A 465 -9.01 -14.86 -4.80
CA LEU A 465 -9.54 -14.90 -6.16
C LEU A 465 -8.94 -13.75 -6.99
N THR A 466 -8.30 -14.08 -8.10
CA THR A 466 -7.70 -13.11 -9.03
C THR A 466 -8.19 -13.33 -10.46
N LEU A 467 -8.26 -12.24 -11.22
CA LEU A 467 -8.51 -12.26 -12.65
C LEU A 467 -7.19 -11.96 -13.37
N LYS A 468 -6.85 -12.75 -14.38
CA LYS A 468 -5.62 -12.65 -15.18
C LYS A 468 -5.95 -12.57 -16.67
N ASP A 469 -4.94 -12.21 -17.45
CA ASP A 469 -5.00 -12.17 -18.93
C ASP A 469 -6.11 -11.25 -19.47
N GLY A 470 -6.27 -10.06 -18.86
CA GLY A 470 -7.31 -9.10 -19.23
C GLY A 470 -8.73 -9.61 -18.93
N ASP A 471 -8.92 -10.14 -17.71
CA ASP A 471 -10.19 -10.70 -17.20
C ASP A 471 -10.74 -11.87 -18.02
N GLN A 472 -9.84 -12.71 -18.54
CA GLN A 472 -10.18 -13.93 -19.27
C GLN A 472 -9.98 -15.20 -18.44
N THR A 473 -9.11 -15.15 -17.44
CA THR A 473 -8.76 -16.29 -16.59
C THR A 473 -9.07 -15.98 -15.13
N VAL A 474 -9.75 -16.88 -14.44
CA VAL A 474 -10.01 -16.87 -13.00
C VAL A 474 -9.02 -17.79 -12.31
N ASP A 475 -8.36 -17.29 -11.27
CA ASP A 475 -7.33 -17.98 -10.51
C ASP A 475 -7.68 -17.90 -9.01
N LEU A 476 -7.76 -19.07 -8.38
CA LEU A 476 -8.14 -19.28 -6.99
C LEU A 476 -6.97 -19.91 -6.23
N ASN A 477 -6.47 -19.20 -5.23
CA ASN A 477 -5.48 -19.71 -4.30
C ASN A 477 -6.16 -20.63 -3.27
N LEU A 478 -6.22 -21.93 -3.58
CA LEU A 478 -6.88 -22.95 -2.76
C LEU A 478 -6.30 -23.05 -1.34
N ARG A 479 -4.99 -22.84 -1.18
CA ARG A 479 -4.33 -22.84 0.13
C ARG A 479 -4.84 -21.68 0.98
N LEU A 480 -4.73 -20.48 0.44
CA LEU A 480 -5.14 -19.26 1.12
C LEU A 480 -6.65 -19.26 1.40
N MET A 481 -7.47 -19.85 0.53
CA MET A 481 -8.91 -20.02 0.76
C MET A 481 -9.20 -20.88 2.00
N LYS A 482 -8.50 -22.01 2.15
CA LYS A 482 -8.63 -22.90 3.30
C LYS A 482 -8.13 -22.26 4.59
N GLU A 483 -7.00 -21.56 4.51
CA GLU A 483 -6.45 -20.81 5.63
C GLU A 483 -7.39 -19.67 6.09
N GLN A 484 -7.98 -18.92 5.16
CA GLN A 484 -8.83 -17.76 5.50
C GLN A 484 -10.25 -18.11 5.97
N PHE A 485 -10.86 -19.17 5.44
CA PHE A 485 -12.28 -19.46 5.68
C PHE A 485 -12.54 -20.73 6.50
N LEU A 486 -11.55 -21.60 6.66
CA LEU A 486 -11.70 -22.91 7.30
C LEU A 486 -10.70 -23.18 8.44
N ASP A 487 -9.79 -22.24 8.74
CA ASP A 487 -8.73 -22.38 9.75
C ASP A 487 -7.87 -23.66 9.58
N GLU A 488 -7.77 -24.19 8.35
CA GLU A 488 -6.92 -25.36 8.07
C GLU A 488 -5.47 -24.90 7.87
N GLU A 489 -4.56 -25.28 8.79
CA GLU A 489 -3.13 -25.21 8.53
C GLU A 489 -2.78 -26.22 7.44
N VAL A 490 -2.69 -25.77 6.19
CA VAL A 490 -2.16 -26.59 5.10
C VAL A 490 -0.64 -26.56 5.22
N GLY A 491 -0.08 -27.64 5.76
CA GLY A 491 1.37 -27.87 5.79
C GLY A 491 2.00 -27.75 4.39
N PRO A 492 3.33 -27.50 4.33
CA PRO A 492 4.04 -27.10 3.11
C PRO A 492 3.89 -28.07 1.93
#